data_AF-A0A9X0FIN6-F1
#
_entry.id   AF-A0A9X0FIN6-F1
#
_cell.length_a   1.000
_cell.length_b   1.000
_cell.length_c   1.000
_cell.angle_alpha   90.00
_cell.angle_beta   90.00
_cell.angle_gamma   90.00
#
_symmetry.space_group_name_H-M   'P 1'
#
loop_
_entity.id
_entity.type
_entity.pdbx_description
1 polymer ?
#
loop_
_entity_poly.entity_id
_entity_poly.type
_entity_poly.pdbx_seq_one_letter_code
_entity_poly.pdbx_strand_id
1 'polypeptide(L)' 'MFLSAFASIRFDPASHAYYDRKRAQGKRHNQALLALAHRRLTVMFTMIRDGSLYDAPVPEVA' A
#
# COMPACT_ATOMS: atom_id res chain seq x y z
N MET A 1 -3.85 -8.16 8.17
CA MET A 1 -3.33 -7.19 7.16
C MET A 1 -1.84 -7.34 6.83
N PHE A 2 -0.96 -7.67 7.78
CA PHE A 2 0.49 -7.76 7.53
C PHE A 2 0.89 -8.67 6.35
N LEU A 3 0.42 -9.93 6.33
CA LEU A 3 0.72 -10.87 5.23
C LEU A 3 0.14 -10.42 3.88
N SER A 4 -1.05 -9.80 3.89
CA SER A 4 -1.63 -9.21 2.69
C SER A 4 -0.73 -8.10 2.14
N ALA A 5 -0.28 -7.17 2.98
CA ALA A 5 0.63 -6.10 2.60
C ALA A 5 1.97 -6.63 2.07
N PHE A 6 2.50 -7.68 2.68
CA PHE A 6 3.70 -8.35 2.19
C PHE A 6 3.51 -8.94 0.78
N ALA A 7 2.42 -9.68 0.55
CA ALA A 7 2.10 -10.24 -0.75
C ALA A 7 1.93 -9.15 -1.83
N SER A 8 1.30 -8.01 -1.51
CA SER A 8 1.09 -6.94 -2.51
C SER A 8 2.38 -6.30 -3.01
N ILE A 9 3.47 -6.37 -2.26
CA ILE A 9 4.76 -5.83 -2.74
C ILE A 9 5.13 -6.50 -4.07
N ARG A 10 4.83 -7.79 -4.23
CA ARG A 10 5.19 -8.54 -5.45
C ARG A 10 4.23 -8.29 -6.63
N PHE A 11 2.95 -8.05 -6.36
CA PHE A 11 1.90 -8.10 -7.39
C PHE A 11 1.28 -6.74 -7.73
N ASP A 12 1.48 -5.71 -6.91
CA ASP A 12 0.93 -4.38 -7.12
C ASP A 12 2.07 -3.34 -7.18
N PRO A 13 2.36 -2.76 -8.37
CA PRO A 13 3.39 -1.74 -8.54
C PRO A 13 3.23 -0.53 -7.61
N ALA A 14 1.99 -0.11 -7.31
CA ALA A 14 1.74 1.03 -6.45
C ALA A 14 2.03 0.74 -4.97
N SER A 15 1.83 -0.51 -4.54
CA SER A 15 2.23 -1.01 -3.22
C SER A 15 3.75 -1.15 -3.12
N HIS A 16 4.42 -1.66 -4.16
CA HIS A 16 5.88 -1.76 -4.22
C HIS A 16 6.54 -0.38 -4.10
N ALA A 17 6.14 0.57 -4.96
CA ALA A 17 6.67 1.93 -4.94
C ALA A 17 6.45 2.63 -3.58
N TYR A 18 5.29 2.43 -2.95
CA TYR A 18 5.04 2.98 -1.62
C TYR A 18 5.94 2.36 -0.55
N TYR A 19 6.11 1.03 -0.58
CA TYR A 19 7.01 0.32 0.33
C TYR A 19 8.45 0.80 0.19
N ASP A 20 8.94 0.94 -1.04
CA ASP A 20 10.30 1.43 -1.33
C ASP A 20 10.50 2.86 -0.84
N ARG A 21 9.54 3.76 -1.09
CA ARG A 21 9.58 5.12 -0.53
C ARG A 21 9.69 5.10 0.99
N LYS A 22 8.97 4.20 1.67
CA LYS A 22 9.07 4.05 3.14
C LYS A 22 10.43 3.49 3.57
N ARG A 23 11.02 2.56 2.81
CA ARG A 23 12.39 2.07 3.06
C ARG A 23 13.44 3.15 2.84
N ALA A 24 13.31 3.95 1.80
CA ALA A 24 14.19 5.09 1.50
C ALA A 24 14.12 6.19 2.59
N GLN A 25 12.96 6.34 3.25
CA GLN A 25 12.79 7.18 4.45
C GLN A 25 13.46 6.61 5.72
N GLY A 26 14.28 5.57 5.62
CA GLY A 26 14.99 4.96 6.75
C GLY A 26 14.12 4.06 7.63
N LYS A 27 12.88 3.76 7.25
CA LYS A 27 12.01 2.88 8.05
C LYS A 27 12.50 1.43 7.98
N ARG A 28 12.48 0.74 9.12
CA ARG A 28 12.74 -0.71 9.18
C ARG A 28 11.67 -1.47 8.38
N HIS A 29 12.00 -2.66 7.88
CA HIS A 29 11.09 -3.50 7.08
C HIS A 29 9.68 -3.61 7.69
N ASN A 30 9.57 -3.98 8.97
CA ASN A 30 8.28 -4.12 9.65
C ASN A 30 7.50 -2.80 9.73
N GLN A 31 8.19 -1.67 9.89
CA GLN A 31 7.55 -0.35 9.92
C GLN A 31 7.04 0.04 8.53
N ALA A 32 7.80 -0.24 7.47
CA ALA A 32 7.38 0.00 6.10
C ALA A 32 6.18 -0.90 5.71
N LEU A 33 6.19 -2.17 6.13
CA LEU A 33 5.06 -3.09 5.94
C LEU A 33 3.82 -2.65 6.71
N LEU A 34 3.96 -2.21 7.96
CA LEU A 34 2.81 -1.75 8.74
C LEU A 34 2.20 -0.48 8.13
N ALA A 35 3.03 0.46 7.66
CA ALA A 35 2.57 1.64 6.94
C ALA A 35 1.82 1.27 5.65
N LEU A 36 2.31 0.29 4.89
CA LEU A 36 1.63 -0.22 3.71
C LEU A 36 0.30 -0.88 4.06
N ALA A 37 0.27 -1.72 5.10
CA ALA A 37 -0.95 -2.35 5.61
C ALA A 37 -2.01 -1.32 5.99
N HIS A 38 -1.62 -0.24 6.68
CA HIS A 38 -2.53 0.85 7.02
C HIS A 38 -3.06 1.55 5.78
N ARG A 39 -2.21 1.90 4.80
CA ARG A 39 -2.66 2.52 3.54
C ARG A 39 -3.71 1.65 2.85
N ARG A 40 -3.48 0.33 2.76
CA ARG A 40 -4.42 -0.60 2.12
C ARG A 40 -5.73 -0.72 2.89
N LEU A 41 -5.67 -0.77 4.21
CA LEU A 41 -6.87 -0.75 5.05
C LEU A 41 -7.67 0.54 4.85
N THR A 42 -7.02 1.68 4.74
CA THR A 42 -7.68 2.96 4.45
C THR A 42 -8.43 2.92 3.12
N VAL A 43 -7.82 2.39 2.05
CA VAL A 43 -8.50 2.25 0.74
C VAL A 43 -9.70 1.32 0.82
N MET A 44 -9.56 0.17 1.48
CA MET A 44 -10.70 -0.75 1.68
C MET A 44 -11.83 -0.07 2.47
N PHE A 45 -11.48 0.69 3.50
CA PHE A 45 -12.45 1.44 4.30
C PHE A 45 -13.17 2.50 3.46
N THR A 46 -12.46 3.28 2.63
CA THR A 46 -13.07 4.28 1.77
C THR A 46 -14.00 3.65 0.73
N MET A 47 -13.59 2.53 0.13
CA MET A 47 -14.44 1.78 -0.81
C MET A 47 -15.76 1.34 -0.19
N ILE A 48 -15.70 0.75 1.00
CA ILE A 48 -16.90 0.27 1.72
C ILE A 48 -17.79 1.45 2.11
N ARG A 49 -17.20 2.55 2.61
CA ARG A 49 -17.92 3.75 3.02
C ARG A 49 -18.63 4.42 1.85
N ASP A 50 -17.95 4.52 0.71
CA ASP A 50 -18.43 5.27 -0.45
C ASP A 50 -19.22 4.38 -1.45
N GLY A 51 -19.31 3.08 -1.19
CA GLY A 51 -19.94 2.12 -2.10
C GLY A 51 -19.22 2.00 -3.45
N SER A 52 -17.93 2.31 -3.49
CA SER A 52 -17.13 2.37 -4.72
C SER A 52 -16.27 1.12 -4.93
N LEU A 53 -15.99 0.82 -6.18
CA LEU A 53 -15.04 -0.23 -6.56
C LEU A 53 -13.60 0.27 -6.40
N TYR A 54 -12.66 -0.67 -6.33
CA TYR A 54 -11.25 -0.35 -6.24
C TYR A 54 -10.80 0.35 -7.53
N ASP A 55 -10.28 1.56 -7.39
CA ASP A 55 -9.59 2.28 -8.44
C ASP A 55 -8.08 2.21 -8.20
N ALA A 56 -7.36 1.63 -9.15
CA ALA A 56 -5.94 1.39 -9.00
C ALA A 56 -5.19 2.72 -9.12
N PRO A 57 -4.42 3.15 -8.10
CA PRO A 57 -3.68 4.40 -8.19
C PRO A 57 -2.64 4.28 -9.31
N VAL A 58 -2.79 5.10 -10.35
CA VAL A 58 -1.84 5.20 -11.45
C VAL A 58 -0.48 5.56 -10.84
N PRO A 59 0.58 4.75 -11.04
CA PRO A 59 1.91 5.11 -10.57
C PRO A 59 2.32 6.39 -11.29
N GLU A 60 2.50 7.48 -10.52
CA GLU A 60 2.99 8.75 -11.03
C GLU A 60 4.38 8.51 -11.63
N VAL A 61 4.45 8.45 -12.95
CA VAL A 61 5.69 8.28 -13.72
C VAL A 61 6.40 9.63 -13.68
N ALA A 62 7.50 9.69 -12.92
CA ALA A 62 8.39 10.83 -12.89
C ALA A 62 9.39 10.77 -14.06
#